data_AF-A0A539DJB6-F1
#
_entry.id   AF-A0A539DJB6-F1
#
_cell.length_a   1.000
_cell.length_b   1.000
_cell.length_c   1.000
_cell.angle_alpha   90.00
_cell.angle_beta   90.00
_cell.angle_gamma   90.00
#
_symmetry.space_group_name_H-M   'P 1'
#
loop_
_entity.id
_entity.type
_entity.pdbx_description
1 polymer ?
#
loop_
_entity_poly.entity_id
_entity_poly.type
_entity_poly.pdbx_seq_one_letter_code
_entity_poly.pdbx_strand_id
1 'polypeptide(L)' 'MKMPNFDEKLRSPETAYETPLQVVHDNALSTDEKRRVLDAWRRDAEGLAEAANEGMAGGEPSRLREVALAQGLLDPPPAV' A
#
# COMPACT_ATOMS: atom_id res chain seq x y z
N MET A 1 -13.72 -1.70 -19.62
CA MET A 1 -13.05 -1.62 -18.30
C MET A 1 -12.09 -0.43 -18.36
N LYS A 2 -12.31 0.64 -17.59
CA LYS A 2 -11.37 1.77 -17.55
C LYS A 2 -10.26 1.38 -16.57
N MET A 3 -9.02 1.30 -17.02
CA MET A 3 -7.90 1.06 -16.11
C MET A 3 -7.72 2.32 -15.25
N PRO A 4 -7.64 2.20 -13.92
CA PRO A 4 -7.45 3.36 -13.07
C PRO A 4 -6.10 4.02 -13.37
N ASN A 5 -6.12 5.36 -13.50
CA ASN A 5 -4.90 6.14 -13.69
C ASN A 5 -4.13 6.29 -12.36
N PHE A 6 -2.93 6.86 -12.42
CA PHE A 6 -2.07 7.00 -11.24
C PHE A 6 -2.76 7.76 -10.09
N ASP A 7 -3.51 8.82 -10.39
CA ASP A 7 -4.22 9.61 -9.37
C ASP A 7 -5.29 8.77 -8.63
N GLU A 8 -6.03 7.93 -9.36
CA GLU A 8 -7.00 6.99 -8.76
C GLU A 8 -6.30 5.94 -7.89
N LYS A 9 -5.18 5.37 -8.38
CA LYS A 9 -4.35 4.41 -7.65
C LYS A 9 -3.75 5.01 -6.37
N LEU A 10 -3.42 6.30 -6.38
CA LEU A 10 -2.86 7.01 -5.23
C LEU A 10 -3.94 7.34 -4.18
N ARG A 11 -5.15 7.67 -4.61
CA ARG A 11 -6.24 8.06 -3.71
C ARG A 11 -6.88 6.87 -2.99
N SER A 12 -7.00 5.74 -3.68
CA SER A 12 -7.68 4.56 -3.14
C SER A 12 -6.96 3.28 -3.58
N PRO A 13 -5.73 3.07 -3.10
CA PRO A 13 -4.88 1.95 -3.53
C PRO A 13 -5.53 0.59 -3.28
N GLU A 14 -6.27 0.42 -2.19
CA GLU A 14 -7.03 -0.81 -1.87
C GLU A 14 -8.13 -1.19 -2.88
N THR A 15 -8.58 -0.23 -3.70
CA THR A 15 -9.56 -0.48 -4.76
C THR A 15 -8.91 -0.84 -6.09
N ALA A 16 -7.66 -0.38 -6.28
CA ALA A 16 -6.89 -0.64 -7.49
C ALA A 16 -6.03 -1.92 -7.37
N TYR A 17 -5.69 -2.31 -6.14
CA TYR A 17 -4.81 -3.43 -5.84
C TYR A 17 -5.37 -4.24 -4.68
N GLU A 18 -5.29 -5.56 -4.79
CA GLU A 18 -5.66 -6.48 -3.71
C GLU A 18 -4.60 -6.50 -2.61
N THR A 19 -3.32 -6.36 -2.98
CA THR A 19 -2.19 -6.39 -2.04
C THR A 19 -1.14 -5.32 -2.36
N PRO A 20 -0.41 -4.81 -1.34
CA PRO A 20 0.68 -3.85 -1.56
C PRO A 20 1.78 -4.37 -2.49
N LEU A 21 1.99 -5.69 -2.54
CA LEU A 21 2.92 -6.35 -3.46
C LEU A 21 2.56 -6.12 -4.93
N GLN A 22 1.28 -6.01 -5.28
CA GLN A 22 0.88 -5.73 -6.66
C GLN A 22 1.36 -4.34 -7.13
N VAL A 23 1.49 -3.37 -6.22
CA VAL A 23 2.06 -2.05 -6.51
C VAL A 23 3.53 -2.18 -6.92
N VAL A 24 4.29 -3.02 -6.21
CA VAL A 24 5.71 -3.28 -6.51
C VAL A 24 5.87 -3.90 -7.90
N HIS A 25 4.95 -4.79 -8.27
CA HIS A 25 4.94 -5.46 -9.57
C HIS A 25 4.27 -4.64 -10.70
N ASP A 26 3.72 -3.46 -10.40
CA ASP A 26 3.08 -2.62 -11.42
C ASP A 26 4.13 -1.95 -12.31
N ASN A 27 4.34 -2.51 -13.50
CA ASN A 27 5.30 -1.98 -14.48
C ASN A 27 4.84 -0.66 -15.13
N ALA A 28 3.58 -0.23 -14.91
CA ALA A 28 3.11 1.07 -15.36
C ALA A 28 3.52 2.21 -14.40
N LEU A 29 4.04 1.89 -13.21
CA LEU A 29 4.52 2.86 -12.22
C LEU A 29 6.05 2.86 -12.17
N SER A 30 6.62 4.06 -12.11
CA SER A 30 8.00 4.27 -11.71
C SER A 30 8.22 3.93 -10.23
N THR A 31 9.47 3.71 -9.83
CA THR A 31 9.82 3.42 -8.42
C THR A 31 9.31 4.51 -7.47
N ASP A 32 9.37 5.78 -7.87
CA ASP A 32 8.88 6.91 -7.07
C ASP A 32 7.35 6.91 -6.95
N GLU A 33 6.64 6.59 -8.04
CA GLU A 33 5.18 6.45 -8.03
C GLU A 33 4.74 5.28 -7.16
N LYS A 34 5.42 4.14 -7.24
CA LYS A 34 5.19 2.98 -6.35
C LYS A 34 5.36 3.36 -4.89
N ARG A 35 6.42 4.12 -4.57
CA ARG A 35 6.66 4.60 -3.20
C ARG A 35 5.50 5.47 -2.72
N ARG A 36 4.99 6.38 -3.55
CA ARG A 36 3.86 7.26 -3.20
C ARG A 36 2.57 6.49 -2.96
N VAL A 37 2.26 5.51 -3.81
CA VAL A 37 1.08 4.66 -3.67
C VAL A 37 1.15 3.83 -2.38
N LEU A 38 2.31 3.22 -2.10
CA LEU A 38 2.51 2.47 -0.86
C LEU A 38 2.48 3.37 0.39
N ASP A 39 2.95 4.61 0.30
CA ASP A 39 2.90 5.58 1.41
C ASP A 39 1.47 6.01 1.71
N ALA A 40 0.65 6.25 0.68
CA ALA A 40 -0.78 6.52 0.83
C ALA A 40 -1.50 5.33 1.47
N TRP A 41 -1.25 4.12 0.97
CA TRP A 41 -1.82 2.89 1.53
C TRP A 41 -1.47 2.72 3.01
N ARG A 42 -0.22 3.01 3.40
CA ARG A 42 0.17 2.92 4.82
C ARG A 42 -0.69 3.82 5.70
N ARG A 43 -0.90 5.07 5.29
CA ARG A 43 -1.69 6.06 6.04
C ARG A 43 -3.16 5.66 6.15
N ASP A 44 -3.73 5.13 5.08
CA ASP A 44 -5.12 4.65 5.08
C ASP A 44 -5.27 3.43 6.01
N ALA A 45 -4.32 2.49 5.95
CA ALA A 45 -4.29 1.32 6.83
C ALA A 45 -4.04 1.69 8.31
N GLU A 46 -3.25 2.74 8.59
CA GLU A 46 -3.03 3.30 9.93
C GLU A 46 -4.35 3.89 10.48
N GLY A 47 -5.07 4.69 9.68
CA GLY A 47 -6.35 5.26 10.08
C GLY A 47 -7.45 4.21 10.32
N LEU A 48 -7.49 3.15 9.50
CA LEU A 48 -8.40 2.01 9.72
C LEU A 48 -8.05 1.22 10.98
N ALA A 49 -6.76 1.05 11.29
CA ALA A 49 -6.30 0.36 12.49
C ALA A 49 -6.64 1.17 13.77
N GLU A 50 -6.51 2.49 13.73
CA GLU A 50 -6.91 3.39 14.82
C GLU A 50 -8.43 3.34 15.06
N ALA A 51 -9.22 3.38 13.99
CA ALA A 51 -10.69 3.23 14.06
C ALA A 51 -11.11 1.85 14.61
N ALA A 52 -10.38 0.78 14.30
CA ALA A 52 -10.65 -0.55 14.84
C ALA A 52 -10.32 -0.65 16.35
N ASN A 53 -9.28 0.05 16.81
CA ASN A 53 -8.83 0.03 18.20
C ASN A 53 -9.75 0.81 19.16
N GLU A 54 -10.55 1.76 18.67
CA GLU A 54 -11.48 2.54 19.50
C GLU A 54 -12.86 1.88 19.73
N GLY A 55 -13.17 0.74 19.09
CA GLY A 55 -14.54 0.23 19.09
C GLY A 55 -14.74 -1.27 19.21
N MET A 56 -13.96 -2.12 18.55
CA MET A 56 -14.25 -3.56 18.50
C MET A 56 -12.98 -4.38 18.27
N ALA A 57 -12.57 -5.16 19.28
CA ALA A 57 -11.55 -6.19 19.14
C ALA A 57 -12.00 -7.21 18.07
N GLY A 58 -11.43 -7.17 16.87
CA GLY A 58 -11.88 -8.06 15.79
C GLY A 58 -11.24 -7.87 14.42
N GLY A 59 -9.91 -7.97 14.31
CA GLY A 59 -9.39 -9.08 13.49
C GLY A 59 -9.14 -8.91 11.99
N GLU A 60 -8.95 -7.72 11.42
CA GLU A 60 -8.18 -7.62 10.16
C GLU A 60 -6.72 -7.27 10.54
N PRO A 61 -5.73 -8.13 10.22
CA PRO A 61 -4.34 -7.80 10.45
C PRO A 61 -4.04 -6.52 9.67
N SER A 62 -3.61 -5.48 10.37
CA SER A 62 -3.24 -4.21 9.77
C SER A 62 -2.27 -4.51 8.61
N ARG A 63 -2.69 -4.28 7.36
CA ARG A 63 -1.87 -4.53 6.16
C ARG A 63 -0.57 -3.72 6.14
N LEU A 64 -0.35 -2.89 7.15
CA LEU A 64 0.90 -2.23 7.53
C LEU A 64 2.13 -3.13 7.39
N ARG A 65 2.05 -4.40 7.82
CA ARG A 65 3.19 -5.31 7.66
C ARG A 65 3.50 -5.60 6.19
N GLU A 66 2.48 -5.81 5.38
CA GLU A 66 2.62 -6.06 3.93
C GLU A 66 3.10 -4.81 3.19
N VAL A 67 2.59 -3.64 3.57
CA VAL A 67 3.03 -2.36 3.01
C VAL A 67 4.50 -2.11 3.35
N ALA A 68 4.93 -2.36 4.58
CA ALA A 68 6.33 -2.21 4.98
C ALA A 68 7.26 -3.17 4.20
N LEU A 69 6.84 -4.42 3.99
CA LEU A 69 7.57 -5.38 3.15
C LEU A 69 7.67 -4.89 1.70
N ALA A 70 6.56 -4.43 1.13
CA ALA A 70 6.52 -3.89 -0.23
C ALA A 70 7.44 -2.66 -0.40
N GLN A 71 7.48 -1.77 0.59
CA GLN A 71 8.39 -0.63 0.61
C GLN A 71 9.85 -1.07 0.66
N GLY A 72 10.19 -2.07 1.49
CA GLY A 72 11.54 -2.63 1.55
C GLY A 72 12.01 -3.32 0.27
N LEU A 73 11.07 -3.80 -0.56
CA LEU A 73 11.40 -4.36 -1.88
C LEU A 73 11.75 -3.29 -2.93
N LEU A 74 11.28 -2.04 -2.77
CA LEU A 74 11.62 -0.94 -3.68
C LEU A 74 13.02 -0.39 -3.44
N ASP A 75 13.44 -0.34 -2.16
CA ASP A 75 14.79 0.05 -1.74
C ASP A 75 15.48 -1.15 -1.07
N PRO A 76 15.94 -2.16 -1.84
CA PRO A 76 16.70 -3.23 -1.26
C PRO A 76 17.96 -2.64 -0.60
N PRO A 77 18.32 -3.07 0.63
CA PRO A 77 19.57 -2.64 1.23
C PRO A 77 20.72 -2.98 0.27
N PRO A 78 21.75 -2.13 0.16
CA PRO A 78 22.90 -2.43 -0.68
C PRO A 78 23.43 -3.80 -0.28
N ALA A 79 23.54 -4.70 -1.27
CA ALA A 79 24.11 -6.02 -1.05
C ALA A 79 25.54 -5.83 -0.52
N VAL A 80 25.74 -6.19 0.75
CA VAL A 80 27.03 -6.14 1.45
C VAL A 80 27.98 -7.21 0.95
#